data_AF-A0AAD5T093-F1
#
_entry.id   AF-A0AAD5T093-F1
#
_cell.length_a   1.000
_cell.length_b   1.000
_cell.length_c   1.000
_cell.angle_alpha   90.00
_cell.angle_beta   90.00
_cell.angle_gamma   90.00
#
_symmetry.space_group_name_H-M   'P 1'
#
loop_
_entity.id
_entity.type
_entity.pdbx_description
1 polymer ?
#
loop_
_entity_poly.entity_id
_entity_poly.type
_entity_poly.pdbx_seq_one_letter_code
_entity_poly.pdbx_strand_id
1 'polypeptide(L)'
;MPVDPDSTWLNRSLINDVILQPQFYIPFFSSLTANLAWYRLAEKWLLPFIYGGACVTASSSSSNANKNSSDETRLQKAKSWVSTVFSSQILILGGIPIAIEFLLLDKNETTADLVLRDSSYSWGLGAFFIGFLCADCILGCTSYPKQFNLLTGWIHHSAYACVVFWLICRGQIGVFMPCVSFAEASTFLLALGSVNSKWRTDLGFGVSFFLGRILIQTLVVFYALKTYTGYFWVAPAVPLPLHVHWFYKWSVGYFSAKKKKTV
;
A
#
# COMPACT_ATOMS: atom_id res chain seq x y z
N MET A 1 -11.72 -25.62 11.19
CA MET A 1 -10.88 -24.99 12.21
C MET A 1 -11.81 -24.51 13.29
N PRO A 2 -11.64 -24.94 14.55
CA PRO A 2 -12.48 -24.48 15.64
C PRO A 2 -12.20 -23.00 15.88
N VAL A 3 -13.26 -22.22 15.92
CA VAL A 3 -13.27 -20.79 16.22
C VAL A 3 -13.32 -20.64 17.73
N ASP A 4 -12.49 -19.80 18.32
CA ASP A 4 -12.75 -19.30 19.67
C ASP A 4 -13.90 -18.28 19.59
N PRO A 5 -15.15 -18.65 19.94
CA PRO A 5 -16.29 -17.75 19.86
C PRO A 5 -16.20 -16.64 20.92
N ASP A 6 -15.33 -16.83 21.92
CA ASP A 6 -15.19 -16.04 23.14
C ASP A 6 -13.87 -15.26 23.18
N SER A 7 -13.07 -15.27 22.10
CA SER A 7 -11.88 -14.44 21.97
C SER A 7 -12.27 -12.98 22.22
N THR A 8 -12.02 -12.50 23.44
CA THR A 8 -12.36 -11.13 23.84
C THR A 8 -11.59 -10.19 22.94
N TRP A 9 -12.33 -9.56 22.04
CA TRP A 9 -11.79 -8.52 21.19
C TRP A 9 -11.27 -7.45 22.11
N LEU A 10 -9.96 -7.21 22.05
CA LEU A 10 -9.41 -6.07 22.75
C LEU A 10 -10.19 -4.84 22.29
N ASN A 11 -10.57 -4.02 23.26
CA ASN A 11 -11.24 -2.77 23.01
C ASN A 11 -10.37 -1.66 23.58
N ARG A 12 -9.22 -1.48 22.94
CA ARG A 12 -8.26 -0.44 23.28
C ARG A 12 -8.84 0.93 22.96
N SER A 13 -8.71 1.86 23.90
CA SER A 13 -8.89 3.28 23.62
C SER A 13 -7.87 3.70 22.57
N LEU A 14 -8.35 4.22 21.43
CA LEU A 14 -7.47 4.66 20.34
C LEU A 14 -6.41 5.67 20.82
N ILE A 15 -6.78 6.57 21.73
CA ILE A 15 -5.85 7.59 22.21
C ILE A 15 -4.89 7.00 23.23
N ASN A 16 -5.42 6.48 24.35
CA ASN A 16 -4.61 6.11 25.50
C ASN A 16 -3.83 4.81 25.28
N ASP A 17 -4.46 3.84 24.63
CA ASP A 17 -3.92 2.48 24.53
C ASP A 17 -3.23 2.23 23.19
N VAL A 18 -3.37 3.14 22.20
CA VAL A 18 -2.72 3.00 20.89
C VAL A 18 -1.82 4.19 20.59
N ILE A 19 -2.38 5.39 20.37
CA ILE A 19 -1.62 6.55 19.87
C ILE A 19 -0.51 6.96 20.84
N LEU A 20 -0.78 6.96 22.14
CA LEU A 20 0.21 7.36 23.16
C LEU A 20 1.24 6.27 23.49
N GLN A 21 1.14 5.08 22.89
CA GLN A 21 2.08 3.99 23.17
C GLN A 21 3.37 4.15 22.34
N PRO A 22 4.56 3.98 22.95
CA PRO A 22 5.84 4.09 22.25
C PRO A 22 5.97 3.18 21.03
N GLN A 23 5.40 1.97 21.12
CA GLN A 23 5.39 1.01 20.02
C GLN A 23 4.57 1.48 18.80
N PHE A 24 3.72 2.52 18.96
CA PHE A 24 2.98 3.14 17.87
C PHE A 24 3.62 4.46 17.43
N TYR A 25 3.75 5.44 18.33
CA TYR A 25 4.13 6.79 17.90
C TYR A 25 5.58 6.88 17.39
N ILE A 26 6.50 6.06 17.91
CA ILE A 26 7.89 6.06 17.43
C ILE A 26 7.94 5.59 15.97
N PRO A 27 7.45 4.39 15.59
CA PRO A 27 7.43 3.97 14.18
C PRO A 27 6.60 4.89 13.28
N PHE A 28 5.50 5.46 13.79
CA PHE A 28 4.67 6.41 13.04
C PHE A 28 5.47 7.66 12.64
N PHE A 29 6.09 8.36 13.61
CA PHE A 29 6.86 9.57 13.33
C PHE A 29 8.15 9.26 12.55
N SER A 30 8.79 8.12 12.81
CA SER A 30 9.93 7.67 12.01
C SER A 30 9.53 7.43 10.56
N SER A 31 8.39 6.80 10.29
CA SER A 31 7.90 6.58 8.91
C SER A 31 7.54 7.89 8.21
N LEU A 32 6.81 8.77 8.91
CA LEU A 32 6.43 10.07 8.38
C LEU A 32 7.66 10.88 7.96
N THR A 33 8.64 10.99 8.85
CA THR A 33 9.88 11.73 8.59
C THR A 33 10.74 11.06 7.52
N ALA A 34 10.89 9.73 7.55
CA ALA A 34 11.64 8.99 6.56
C ALA A 34 11.06 9.13 5.15
N ASN A 35 9.74 9.05 4.99
CA ASN A 35 9.09 9.23 3.69
C ASN A 35 9.24 10.65 3.15
N LEU A 36 9.08 11.68 4.01
CA LEU A 36 9.30 13.07 3.61
C LEU A 36 10.76 13.31 3.22
N ALA A 37 11.72 12.79 3.98
CA ALA A 37 13.13 12.91 3.69
C ALA A 37 13.50 12.17 2.39
N TRP A 38 13.03 10.94 2.22
CA TRP A 38 13.21 10.15 1.01
C TRP A 38 12.67 10.88 -0.22
N TYR A 39 11.46 11.42 -0.14
CA TYR A 39 10.88 12.21 -1.22
C TYR A 39 11.79 13.38 -1.63
N ARG A 40 12.30 14.16 -0.67
CA ARG A 40 13.18 15.30 -0.95
C ARG A 40 14.51 14.87 -1.56
N LEU A 41 15.09 13.78 -1.08
CA LEU A 41 16.31 13.21 -1.65
C LEU A 41 16.07 12.74 -3.09
N ALA A 42 14.97 12.03 -3.32
CA ALA A 42 14.62 11.53 -4.64
C ALA A 42 14.31 12.67 -5.63
N GLU A 43 13.56 13.68 -5.19
CA GLU A 43 13.27 14.89 -5.96
C GLU A 43 14.55 15.63 -6.36
N LYS A 44 15.51 15.74 -5.45
CA LYS A 44 16.77 16.47 -5.68
C LYS A 44 17.79 15.70 -6.50
N TRP A 45 17.86 14.37 -6.36
CA TRP A 45 18.96 13.57 -6.93
C TRP A 45 18.49 12.48 -7.89
N LEU A 46 17.48 11.69 -7.49
CA LEU A 46 17.04 10.53 -8.26
C LEU A 46 16.28 10.93 -9.54
N LEU A 47 15.29 11.81 -9.43
CA LEU A 47 14.47 12.23 -10.57
C LEU A 47 15.27 13.01 -11.62
N PRO A 48 16.17 13.95 -11.26
CA PRO A 48 17.05 14.59 -12.24
C PRO A 48 17.98 13.60 -12.94
N PHE A 49 18.44 12.57 -12.23
CA PHE A 49 19.25 11.51 -12.83
C PHE A 49 18.44 10.69 -13.85
N ILE A 50 17.18 10.37 -13.54
CA ILE A 50 16.30 9.58 -14.44
C ILE A 50 15.86 10.38 -15.67
N TYR A 51 15.51 11.65 -15.49
CA TYR A 51 14.89 12.49 -16.52
C TYR A 51 15.87 13.45 -17.22
N GLY A 52 17.13 13.48 -16.79
CA GLY A 52 18.14 14.42 -17.26
C GLY A 52 17.96 15.81 -16.62
N GLY A 53 19.05 16.38 -16.07
CA GLY A 53 19.01 17.62 -15.28
C GLY A 53 18.33 18.82 -15.95
N ALA A 54 18.25 18.86 -17.29
CA ALA A 54 17.61 19.93 -18.06
C ALA A 54 16.07 19.97 -17.94
N CYS A 55 15.40 18.87 -17.58
CA CYS A 55 13.94 18.87 -17.40
C CYS A 55 13.50 19.59 -16.11
N VAL A 56 14.44 19.84 -15.19
CA VAL A 56 14.20 20.51 -13.89
C VAL A 56 14.54 22.00 -13.93
N THR A 57 15.28 22.45 -14.95
CA THR A 57 15.68 23.85 -15.16
C THR A 57 15.26 24.32 -16.56
N ALA A 58 13.97 24.59 -16.77
CA ALA A 58 13.48 24.98 -18.09
C ALA A 58 13.85 26.44 -18.44
N SER A 59 14.69 26.63 -19.46
CA SER A 59 14.73 27.86 -20.26
C SER A 59 14.12 27.61 -21.66
N SER A 60 13.37 28.59 -22.13
CA SER A 60 12.42 28.60 -23.23
C SER A 60 13.00 28.47 -24.66
N SER A 61 12.44 27.57 -25.47
CA SER A 61 12.34 27.73 -26.93
C SER A 61 11.05 27.07 -27.47
N SER A 62 10.38 27.72 -28.44
CA SER A 62 8.97 27.47 -28.79
C SER A 62 8.70 26.19 -29.59
N SER A 63 9.71 25.54 -30.18
CA SER A 63 9.54 24.22 -30.82
C SER A 63 9.52 23.05 -29.82
N ASN A 64 9.84 23.31 -28.54
CA ASN A 64 9.90 22.32 -27.46
C ASN A 64 8.68 22.32 -26.53
N ALA A 65 7.67 23.17 -26.75
CA ALA A 65 6.56 23.35 -25.81
C ALA A 65 5.76 22.06 -25.52
N ASN A 66 5.44 21.27 -26.56
CA ASN A 66 4.73 20.00 -26.41
C ASN A 66 5.58 18.89 -25.78
N LYS A 67 6.89 18.90 -26.01
CA LYS A 67 7.82 17.94 -25.40
C LYS A 67 7.98 18.25 -23.91
N ASN A 68 8.19 19.52 -23.58
CA ASN A 68 8.32 20.02 -22.22
C ASN A 68 7.06 19.74 -21.38
N SER A 69 5.85 19.93 -21.94
CA SER A 69 4.60 19.63 -21.22
C SER A 69 4.42 18.13 -20.95
N SER A 70 4.84 17.28 -21.90
CA SER A 70 4.79 15.82 -21.73
C SER A 70 5.80 15.32 -20.70
N ASP A 71 7.00 15.91 -20.65
CA ASP A 71 8.05 15.55 -19.70
C ASP A 71 7.73 16.09 -18.30
N GLU A 72 7.16 17.28 -18.19
CA GLU A 72 6.63 17.82 -16.93
C GLU A 72 5.52 16.92 -16.37
N THR A 73 4.58 16.48 -17.21
CA THR A 73 3.52 15.55 -16.78
C THR A 73 4.10 14.23 -16.27
N ARG A 74 5.11 13.68 -16.95
CA ARG A 74 5.81 12.46 -16.52
C ARG A 74 6.57 12.66 -15.21
N LEU A 75 7.23 13.80 -15.05
CA LEU A 75 7.95 14.13 -13.82
C LEU A 75 6.99 14.29 -12.64
N GLN A 76 5.87 14.98 -12.82
CA GLN A 76 4.83 15.12 -11.79
C GLN A 76 4.26 13.77 -11.37
N LYS A 77 4.04 12.87 -12.34
CA LYS A 77 3.67 11.50 -12.04
C LYS A 77 4.79 10.79 -11.27
N ALA A 78 6.04 10.83 -11.70
CA ALA A 78 7.12 10.17 -10.98
C ALA A 78 7.27 10.66 -9.53
N LYS A 79 7.12 11.98 -9.31
CA LYS A 79 7.07 12.57 -7.96
C LYS A 79 5.99 11.94 -7.09
N SER A 80 4.79 11.74 -7.63
CA SER A 80 3.67 11.17 -6.86
C SER A 80 3.80 9.68 -6.53
N TRP A 81 4.84 8.99 -7.00
CA TRP A 81 5.01 7.54 -6.81
C TRP A 81 6.31 7.16 -6.10
N VAL A 82 7.26 8.08 -5.93
CA VAL A 82 8.59 7.75 -5.41
C VAL A 82 8.58 7.34 -3.94
N SER A 83 7.71 7.95 -3.13
CA SER A 83 7.50 7.56 -1.73
C SER A 83 6.81 6.21 -1.63
N THR A 84 5.90 5.90 -2.55
CA THR A 84 5.23 4.60 -2.64
C THR A 84 6.24 3.48 -2.93
N VAL A 85 7.20 3.68 -3.85
CA VAL A 85 8.25 2.68 -4.10
C VAL A 85 9.00 2.31 -2.82
N PHE A 86 9.40 3.31 -2.04
CA PHE A 86 10.12 3.12 -0.78
C PHE A 86 9.26 2.41 0.28
N SER A 87 8.04 2.91 0.52
CA SER A 87 7.16 2.35 1.55
C SER A 87 6.66 0.95 1.21
N SER A 88 6.26 0.69 -0.04
CA SER A 88 5.83 -0.65 -0.45
C SER A 88 6.96 -1.68 -0.30
N GLN A 89 8.21 -1.32 -0.56
CA GLN A 89 9.35 -2.21 -0.33
C GLN A 89 9.49 -2.60 1.16
N ILE A 90 9.41 -1.61 2.06
CA ILE A 90 9.49 -1.86 3.50
C ILE A 90 8.33 -2.73 3.97
N LEU A 91 7.11 -2.50 3.48
CA LEU A 91 5.94 -3.30 3.85
C LEU A 91 6.03 -4.74 3.34
N ILE A 92 6.47 -4.94 2.10
CA ILE A 92 6.70 -6.28 1.55
C ILE A 92 7.71 -7.03 2.42
N LEU A 93 8.89 -6.44 2.67
CA LEU A 93 9.96 -7.09 3.42
C LEU A 93 9.59 -7.29 4.89
N GLY A 94 8.98 -6.28 5.49
CA GLY A 94 8.57 -6.28 6.89
C GLY A 94 7.43 -7.26 7.19
N GLY A 95 6.52 -7.52 6.27
CA GLY A 95 5.49 -8.52 6.56
C GLY A 95 5.85 -9.95 6.17
N ILE A 96 7.04 -10.22 5.62
CA ILE A 96 7.51 -11.60 5.36
C ILE A 96 7.47 -12.47 6.64
N PRO A 97 8.02 -12.05 7.79
CA PRO A 97 7.97 -12.88 9.01
C PRO A 97 6.56 -13.25 9.43
N ILE A 98 5.63 -12.29 9.36
CA ILE A 98 4.22 -12.50 9.73
C ILE A 98 3.52 -13.40 8.69
N ALA A 99 3.84 -13.22 7.40
CA ALA A 99 3.33 -14.08 6.34
C ALA A 99 3.83 -15.52 6.48
N ILE A 100 5.09 -15.72 6.90
CA ILE A 100 5.64 -17.05 7.19
C ILE A 100 4.87 -17.69 8.35
N GLU A 101 4.69 -16.99 9.48
CA GLU A 101 3.89 -17.53 10.60
C GLU A 101 2.47 -17.90 10.14
N PHE A 102 1.82 -17.04 9.38
CA PHE A 102 0.48 -17.29 8.85
C PHE A 102 0.42 -18.52 7.92
N LEU A 103 1.41 -18.70 7.05
CA LEU A 103 1.47 -19.83 6.11
C LEU A 103 1.88 -21.14 6.78
N LEU A 104 2.56 -21.08 7.92
CA LEU A 104 3.01 -22.24 8.69
C LEU A 104 2.02 -22.67 9.78
N LEU A 105 0.89 -21.96 9.95
CA LEU A 105 -0.16 -22.36 10.88
C LEU A 105 -0.61 -23.81 10.59
N ASP A 106 -0.58 -24.63 11.63
CA ASP A 106 -1.04 -26.01 11.56
C ASP A 106 -2.57 -26.09 11.45
N LYS A 107 -3.08 -27.24 11.00
CA LYS A 107 -4.53 -27.46 10.79
C LYS A 107 -5.39 -27.27 12.04
N ASN A 108 -4.78 -27.39 13.22
CA ASN A 108 -5.42 -27.27 14.52
C ASN A 108 -5.22 -25.88 15.16
N GLU A 109 -4.35 -25.05 14.58
CA GLU A 109 -4.07 -23.69 15.05
C GLU A 109 -5.02 -22.69 14.39
N THR A 110 -5.09 -21.52 14.99
CA THR A 110 -5.91 -20.39 14.54
C THR A 110 -5.05 -19.14 14.45
N THR A 111 -5.61 -18.07 13.90
CA THR A 111 -4.96 -16.76 13.91
C THR A 111 -4.68 -16.22 15.31
N ALA A 112 -5.34 -16.74 16.36
CA ALA A 112 -5.04 -16.38 17.75
C ALA A 112 -3.65 -16.87 18.19
N ASP A 113 -3.15 -17.94 17.58
CA ASP A 113 -1.88 -18.60 17.91
C ASP A 113 -0.67 -17.94 17.23
N LEU A 114 -0.91 -16.95 16.35
CA LEU A 114 0.15 -16.17 15.73
C LEU A 114 0.89 -15.33 16.78
N VAL A 115 2.18 -15.60 16.95
CA VAL A 115 3.05 -14.86 17.88
C VAL A 115 3.11 -13.38 17.50
N LEU A 116 3.14 -13.08 16.20
CA LEU A 116 3.16 -11.71 15.70
C LEU A 116 1.76 -11.11 15.54
N ARG A 117 0.67 -11.74 15.98
CA ARG A 117 -0.71 -11.22 15.85
C ARG A 117 -0.85 -9.78 16.34
N ASP A 118 -0.27 -9.50 17.51
CA ASP A 118 -0.46 -8.26 18.25
C ASP A 118 0.83 -7.82 18.97
N SER A 119 1.97 -8.11 18.34
CA SER A 119 3.28 -7.77 18.86
C SER A 119 3.69 -6.34 18.51
N SER A 120 4.68 -5.79 19.24
CA SER A 120 5.28 -4.48 18.93
C SER A 120 5.81 -4.40 17.50
N TYR A 121 6.19 -5.53 16.89
CA TYR A 121 6.61 -5.61 15.50
C TYR A 121 5.46 -5.29 14.53
N SER A 122 4.32 -5.97 14.68
CA SER A 122 3.15 -5.76 13.83
C SER A 122 2.51 -4.39 14.06
N TRP A 123 2.57 -3.88 15.30
CA TRP A 123 2.25 -2.49 15.60
C TRP A 123 3.15 -1.53 14.85
N GLY A 124 4.47 -1.77 14.88
CA GLY A 124 5.45 -0.94 14.20
C GLY A 124 5.21 -0.87 12.69
N LEU A 125 4.88 -1.99 12.04
CA LEU A 125 4.53 -2.01 10.62
C LEU A 125 3.21 -1.28 10.32
N GLY A 126 2.19 -1.48 11.15
CA GLY A 126 0.92 -0.76 11.01
C GLY A 126 1.09 0.76 11.19
N ALA A 127 1.82 1.17 12.23
CA ALA A 127 2.17 2.56 12.47
C ALA A 127 3.04 3.14 11.36
N PHE A 128 4.00 2.37 10.84
CA PHE A 128 4.79 2.74 9.68
C PHE A 128 3.91 3.02 8.47
N PHE A 129 2.96 2.12 8.18
CA PHE A 129 2.03 2.30 7.06
C PHE A 129 1.18 3.55 7.22
N ILE A 130 0.60 3.80 8.40
CA ILE A 130 -0.17 5.03 8.67
C ILE A 130 0.73 6.28 8.51
N GLY A 131 1.96 6.25 9.01
CA GLY A 131 2.92 7.35 8.84
C GLY A 131 3.22 7.65 7.38
N PHE A 132 3.33 6.62 6.53
CA PHE A 132 3.44 6.78 5.08
C PHE A 132 2.18 7.41 4.48
N LEU A 133 0.98 6.95 4.83
CA LEU A 133 -0.28 7.51 4.32
C LEU A 133 -0.40 9.01 4.65
N CYS A 134 -0.01 9.40 5.87
CA CYS A 134 0.06 10.81 6.26
C CYS A 134 1.09 11.58 5.45
N ALA A 135 2.30 11.03 5.26
CA ALA A 135 3.34 11.64 4.45
C ALA A 135 2.87 11.87 3.01
N ASP A 136 2.22 10.87 2.40
CA ASP A 136 1.75 10.94 1.03
C ASP A 136 0.59 11.93 0.86
N CYS A 137 -0.27 12.08 1.86
CA CYS A 137 -1.27 13.17 1.88
C CYS A 137 -0.62 14.55 1.96
N ILE A 138 0.40 14.74 2.82
CA ILE A 138 1.13 16.02 2.93
C ILE A 138 1.82 16.37 1.59
N LEU A 139 2.50 15.41 0.99
CA LEU A 139 3.18 15.57 -0.29
C LEU A 139 2.18 15.74 -1.45
N GLY A 140 1.05 15.04 -1.39
CA GLY A 140 -0.09 15.21 -2.27
C GLY A 140 -0.58 16.65 -2.28
N CYS A 141 -0.78 17.26 -1.11
CA CYS A 141 -1.20 18.66 -1.01
C CYS A 141 -0.15 19.67 -1.47
N THR A 142 1.13 19.41 -1.17
CA THR A 142 2.18 20.43 -1.29
C THR A 142 3.00 20.33 -2.58
N SER A 143 3.23 19.12 -3.08
CA SER A 143 4.26 18.85 -4.09
C SER A 143 3.69 18.30 -5.40
N TYR A 144 2.58 17.56 -5.36
CA TYR A 144 1.91 17.03 -6.56
C TYR A 144 0.36 17.06 -6.46
N PRO A 145 -0.27 18.22 -6.16
CA PRO A 145 -1.71 18.31 -5.94
C PRO A 145 -2.55 17.88 -7.14
N LYS A 146 -2.04 18.05 -8.36
CA LYS A 146 -2.73 17.63 -9.58
C LYS A 146 -2.77 16.10 -9.76
N GLN A 147 -1.90 15.35 -9.09
CA GLN A 147 -1.85 13.88 -9.17
C GLN A 147 -2.64 13.22 -8.04
N PHE A 148 -2.99 13.96 -6.99
CA PHE A 148 -3.63 13.42 -5.80
C PHE A 148 -5.16 13.43 -5.92
N ASN A 149 -5.70 12.37 -6.52
CA ASN A 149 -7.14 12.27 -6.81
C ASN A 149 -7.99 11.99 -5.55
N LEU A 150 -9.26 12.38 -5.58
CA LEU A 150 -10.22 12.16 -4.48
C LEU A 150 -10.35 10.68 -4.08
N LEU A 151 -10.60 9.81 -5.06
CA LEU A 151 -10.85 8.40 -4.77
C LEU A 151 -9.58 7.65 -4.37
N THR A 152 -8.52 7.75 -5.17
CA THR A 152 -7.30 6.95 -5.00
C THR A 152 -6.30 7.56 -4.01
N GLY A 153 -6.40 8.85 -3.71
CA GLY A 153 -5.60 9.51 -2.69
C GLY A 153 -6.38 9.64 -1.39
N TRP A 154 -7.32 10.59 -1.32
CA TRP A 154 -8.00 10.96 -0.07
C TRP A 154 -8.82 9.84 0.56
N ILE A 155 -9.81 9.30 -0.17
CA ILE A 155 -10.72 8.28 0.36
C ILE A 155 -9.94 7.00 0.65
N HIS A 156 -9.07 6.60 -0.27
CA HIS A 156 -8.25 5.40 -0.13
C HIS A 156 -7.35 5.44 1.11
N HIS A 157 -6.57 6.51 1.29
CA HIS A 157 -5.64 6.60 2.42
C HIS A 157 -6.36 6.75 3.75
N SER A 158 -7.44 7.53 3.79
CA SER A 158 -8.25 7.69 5.00
C SER A 158 -8.88 6.36 5.40
N ALA A 159 -9.45 5.61 4.45
CA ALA A 159 -10.04 4.30 4.70
C ALA A 159 -9.01 3.30 5.23
N TYR A 160 -7.82 3.23 4.61
CA TYR A 160 -6.76 2.34 5.12
C TYR A 160 -6.29 2.73 6.51
N ALA A 161 -6.08 4.02 6.78
CA ALA A 161 -5.70 4.47 8.12
C ALA A 161 -6.75 4.05 9.17
N CYS A 162 -8.04 4.26 8.89
CA CYS A 162 -9.13 3.83 9.77
C CYS A 162 -9.13 2.31 10.00
N VAL A 163 -8.98 1.50 8.94
CA VAL A 163 -8.93 0.04 9.06
C VAL A 163 -7.75 -0.41 9.90
N VAL A 164 -6.57 0.17 9.68
CA VAL A 164 -5.35 -0.18 10.44
C VAL A 164 -5.48 0.22 11.90
N PHE A 165 -5.96 1.42 12.21
CA PHE A 165 -6.25 1.82 13.59
C PHE A 165 -7.25 0.88 14.26
N TRP A 166 -8.34 0.56 13.58
CA TRP A 166 -9.34 -0.37 14.09
C TRP A 166 -8.73 -1.75 14.38
N LEU A 167 -7.92 -2.31 13.48
CA LEU A 167 -7.24 -3.58 13.67
C LEU A 167 -6.25 -3.56 14.86
N ILE A 168 -5.52 -2.46 15.05
CA ILE A 168 -4.64 -2.29 16.22
C ILE A 168 -5.47 -2.23 17.50
N CYS A 169 -6.58 -1.47 17.51
CA CYS A 169 -7.45 -1.39 18.68
C CYS A 169 -8.04 -2.76 19.07
N ARG A 170 -8.21 -3.65 18.09
CA ARG A 170 -8.72 -5.01 18.25
C ARG A 170 -7.66 -6.09 18.48
N GLY A 171 -6.38 -5.74 18.42
CA GLY A 171 -5.27 -6.69 18.52
C GLY A 171 -5.23 -7.71 17.37
N GLN A 172 -5.57 -7.27 16.17
CA GLN A 172 -5.65 -8.11 14.97
C GLN A 172 -4.74 -7.60 13.83
N ILE A 173 -3.85 -6.65 14.11
CA ILE A 173 -3.03 -6.02 13.08
C ILE A 173 -2.12 -7.02 12.36
N GLY A 174 -1.52 -7.96 13.09
CA GLY A 174 -0.68 -9.01 12.53
C GLY A 174 -1.44 -9.97 11.62
N VAL A 175 -2.74 -10.20 11.83
CA VAL A 175 -3.56 -11.05 10.93
C VAL A 175 -3.71 -10.40 9.55
N PHE A 176 -3.74 -9.07 9.50
CA PHE A 176 -3.92 -8.31 8.26
C PHE A 176 -2.61 -8.07 7.50
N MET A 177 -1.48 -7.99 8.20
CA MET A 177 -0.17 -7.65 7.62
C MET A 177 0.33 -8.58 6.50
N PRO A 178 0.10 -9.90 6.52
CA PRO A 178 0.40 -10.76 5.38
C PRO A 178 -0.33 -10.31 4.11
N CYS A 179 -1.61 -9.97 4.22
CA CYS A 179 -2.43 -9.51 3.10
C CYS A 179 -1.89 -8.20 2.54
N VAL A 180 -1.53 -7.26 3.42
CA VAL A 180 -0.90 -6.00 3.04
C VAL A 180 0.38 -6.27 2.27
N SER A 181 1.24 -7.16 2.77
CA SER A 181 2.54 -7.45 2.14
C SER A 181 2.41 -8.01 0.73
N PHE A 182 1.51 -8.98 0.53
CA PHE A 182 1.26 -9.53 -0.79
C PHE A 182 0.58 -8.52 -1.72
N ALA A 183 -0.36 -7.72 -1.20
CA ALA A 183 -1.02 -6.67 -1.98
C ALA A 183 -0.04 -5.57 -2.41
N GLU A 184 0.93 -5.22 -1.56
CA GLU A 184 1.93 -4.20 -1.82
C GLU A 184 2.92 -4.57 -2.92
N ALA A 185 3.11 -5.86 -3.23
CA ALA A 185 3.88 -6.29 -4.40
C ALA A 185 3.34 -5.69 -5.71
N SER A 186 2.01 -5.65 -5.85
CA SER A 186 1.37 -5.01 -7.02
C SER A 186 1.53 -3.49 -7.02
N THR A 187 1.43 -2.85 -5.84
CA THR A 187 1.66 -1.41 -5.67
C THR A 187 3.08 -1.04 -6.05
N PHE A 188 4.07 -1.80 -5.58
CA PHE A 188 5.47 -1.60 -5.87
C PHE A 188 5.75 -1.64 -7.38
N LEU A 189 5.24 -2.65 -8.08
CA LEU A 189 5.43 -2.76 -9.54
C LEU A 189 4.75 -1.62 -10.31
N LEU A 190 3.57 -1.18 -9.86
CA LEU A 190 2.87 -0.04 -10.44
C LEU A 190 3.64 1.28 -10.19
N ALA A 191 4.16 1.45 -8.98
CA ALA A 191 4.92 2.62 -8.58
C ALA A 191 6.23 2.70 -9.36
N LEU A 192 6.96 1.59 -9.48
CA LEU A 192 8.20 1.51 -10.21
C LEU A 192 8.02 1.89 -11.70
N GLY A 193 6.98 1.34 -12.34
CA GLY A 193 6.63 1.68 -13.71
C GLY A 193 6.10 3.11 -13.89
N SER A 194 5.62 3.75 -12.81
CA SER A 194 5.18 5.15 -12.81
C SER A 194 6.32 6.13 -12.59
N VAL A 195 7.36 5.74 -11.85
CA VAL A 195 8.62 6.49 -11.72
C VAL A 195 9.43 6.42 -13.00
N ASN A 196 9.50 5.27 -13.67
CA ASN A 196 10.16 5.14 -14.95
C ASN A 196 9.46 4.08 -15.83
N SER A 197 8.98 4.52 -16.99
CA SER A 197 8.30 3.64 -17.95
C SER A 197 9.15 2.44 -18.40
N LYS A 198 10.49 2.55 -18.38
CA LYS A 198 11.41 1.44 -18.73
C LYS A 198 11.38 0.30 -17.70
N TRP A 199 10.98 0.57 -16.47
CA TRP A 199 10.89 -0.42 -15.39
C TRP A 199 9.48 -1.02 -15.26
N ARG A 200 8.54 -0.61 -16.12
CA ARG A 200 7.17 -1.08 -16.09
C ARG A 200 7.08 -2.54 -16.54
N THR A 201 6.41 -3.36 -15.74
CA THR A 201 6.10 -4.76 -16.07
C THR A 201 4.59 -5.01 -15.95
N ASP A 202 3.85 -4.83 -17.05
CA ASP A 202 2.38 -4.94 -17.02
C ASP A 202 1.89 -6.33 -16.58
N LEU A 203 2.56 -7.40 -17.03
CA LEU A 203 2.21 -8.76 -16.63
C LEU A 203 2.55 -9.02 -15.15
N GLY A 204 3.71 -8.55 -14.68
CA GLY A 204 4.11 -8.68 -13.28
C GLY A 204 3.14 -7.96 -12.34
N PHE A 205 2.73 -6.74 -12.71
CA PHE A 205 1.67 -6.02 -12.02
C PHE A 205 0.37 -6.82 -12.00
N GLY A 206 -0.09 -7.34 -13.14
CA GLY A 206 -1.34 -8.11 -13.22
C GLY A 206 -1.34 -9.36 -12.36
N VAL A 207 -0.28 -10.18 -12.45
CA VAL A 207 -0.14 -11.42 -11.69
C VAL A 207 -0.09 -11.13 -10.19
N SER A 208 0.75 -10.18 -9.76
CA SER A 208 0.84 -9.81 -8.33
C SER A 208 -0.46 -9.19 -7.81
N PHE A 209 -1.15 -8.38 -8.61
CA PHE A 209 -2.46 -7.80 -8.25
C PHE A 209 -3.50 -8.90 -8.05
N PHE A 210 -3.58 -9.86 -8.97
CA PHE A 210 -4.49 -10.98 -8.84
C PHE A 210 -4.19 -11.81 -7.58
N LEU A 211 -2.93 -12.21 -7.38
CA LEU A 211 -2.56 -13.05 -6.24
C LEU A 211 -2.78 -12.34 -4.90
N GLY A 212 -2.27 -11.11 -4.75
CA GLY A 212 -2.35 -10.36 -3.50
C GLY A 212 -3.74 -9.78 -3.23
N ARG A 213 -4.28 -9.02 -4.18
CA ARG A 213 -5.49 -8.19 -3.96
C ARG A 213 -6.80 -8.90 -4.27
N ILE A 214 -6.79 -10.00 -5.03
CA ILE A 214 -7.99 -10.79 -5.34
C ILE A 214 -7.96 -12.12 -4.59
N LEU A 215 -7.01 -13.00 -4.89
CA LEU A 215 -6.99 -14.37 -4.36
C LEU A 215 -6.79 -14.39 -2.85
N ILE A 216 -5.65 -13.87 -2.37
CA ILE A 216 -5.33 -13.85 -0.93
C ILE A 216 -6.37 -13.06 -0.14
N GLN A 217 -6.75 -11.87 -0.64
CA GLN A 217 -7.79 -11.06 0.00
C GLN A 217 -9.12 -11.82 0.13
N THR A 218 -9.54 -12.54 -0.91
CA THR A 218 -10.79 -13.32 -0.90
C THR A 218 -10.71 -14.50 0.08
N LEU A 219 -9.56 -15.20 0.12
CA LEU A 219 -9.31 -16.25 1.10
C LEU A 219 -9.39 -15.71 2.53
N VAL A 220 -8.87 -14.50 2.77
CA VAL A 220 -8.92 -13.83 4.07
C VAL A 220 -10.34 -13.43 4.45
N VAL A 221 -11.16 -12.97 3.50
CA VAL A 221 -12.59 -12.72 3.74
C VAL A 221 -13.32 -14.01 4.10
N PHE A 222 -13.10 -15.10 3.36
CA PHE A 222 -13.72 -16.39 3.66
C PHE A 222 -13.26 -16.96 5.00
N TYR A 223 -11.96 -16.84 5.30
CA TYR A 223 -11.42 -17.18 6.60
C TYR A 223 -12.08 -16.33 7.68
N ALA A 224 -12.18 -15.01 7.49
CA ALA A 224 -12.80 -14.12 8.46
C ALA A 224 -14.27 -14.46 8.73
N LEU A 225 -15.04 -14.82 7.68
CA LEU A 225 -16.43 -15.25 7.77
C LEU A 225 -16.60 -16.57 8.54
N LYS A 226 -15.66 -17.50 8.36
CA LYS A 226 -15.69 -18.80 9.04
C LYS A 226 -15.15 -18.75 10.45
N THR A 227 -14.19 -17.85 10.70
CA THR A 227 -13.38 -17.85 11.92
C THR A 227 -13.83 -16.83 12.95
N TYR A 228 -14.42 -15.70 12.57
CA TYR A 228 -14.79 -14.67 13.53
C TYR A 228 -16.30 -14.52 13.62
N THR A 229 -16.82 -14.43 14.84
CA THR A 229 -18.18 -14.00 15.08
C THR A 229 -18.33 -12.49 14.81
N GLY A 230 -19.50 -12.06 14.34
CA GLY A 230 -19.79 -10.65 14.06
C GLY A 230 -19.24 -10.14 12.72
N TYR A 231 -18.80 -8.88 12.69
CA TYR A 231 -18.52 -8.13 11.46
C TYR A 231 -17.03 -8.04 11.10
N PHE A 232 -16.16 -8.93 11.60
CA PHE A 232 -14.72 -8.86 11.28
C PHE A 232 -14.44 -8.90 9.79
N TRP A 233 -15.17 -9.77 9.08
CA TRP A 233 -15.05 -9.99 7.65
C TRP A 233 -15.34 -8.74 6.82
N VAL A 234 -16.04 -7.74 7.37
CA VAL A 234 -16.38 -6.50 6.66
C VAL A 234 -15.10 -5.74 6.32
N ALA A 235 -14.16 -5.62 7.25
CA ALA A 235 -12.92 -4.86 7.03
C ALA A 235 -12.11 -5.38 5.82
N PRO A 236 -11.81 -6.69 5.69
CA PRO A 236 -11.16 -7.21 4.49
C PRO A 236 -12.11 -7.31 3.27
N ALA A 237 -13.43 -7.34 3.43
CA ALA A 237 -14.36 -7.44 2.30
C ALA A 237 -14.59 -6.11 1.57
N VAL A 238 -14.64 -4.99 2.29
CA VAL A 238 -14.89 -3.66 1.73
C VAL A 238 -13.98 -3.27 0.55
N PRO A 239 -12.66 -3.50 0.57
CA PRO A 239 -11.79 -3.13 -0.57
C PRO A 239 -11.92 -4.09 -1.76
N LEU A 240 -12.48 -5.30 -1.59
CA LEU A 240 -12.48 -6.34 -2.62
C LEU A 240 -13.26 -5.94 -3.89
N PRO A 241 -14.48 -5.36 -3.84
CA PRO A 241 -15.18 -4.89 -5.04
C PRO A 241 -14.37 -3.88 -5.86
N LEU A 242 -13.67 -2.96 -5.19
CA LEU A 242 -12.81 -1.97 -5.85
C LEU A 242 -11.63 -2.65 -6.53
N HIS A 243 -10.99 -3.62 -5.85
CA HIS A 243 -9.90 -4.40 -6.43
C HIS A 243 -10.36 -5.21 -7.65
N VAL A 244 -11.52 -5.87 -7.57
CA VAL A 244 -12.11 -6.61 -8.69
C VAL A 244 -12.38 -5.68 -9.87
N HIS A 245 -12.96 -4.50 -9.62
CA HIS A 245 -13.20 -3.49 -10.65
C HIS A 245 -11.91 -3.02 -11.32
N TRP A 246 -10.86 -2.72 -10.55
CA TRP A 246 -9.56 -2.32 -11.10
C TRP A 246 -8.88 -3.44 -11.89
N PHE A 247 -8.94 -4.68 -11.39
CA PHE A 247 -8.39 -5.84 -12.08
C PHE A 247 -9.12 -6.12 -13.39
N TYR A 248 -10.46 -5.96 -13.41
CA TYR A 248 -11.26 -6.04 -14.63
C TYR A 248 -10.81 -5.01 -15.66
N LYS A 249 -10.70 -3.74 -15.27
CA LYS A 249 -10.25 -2.66 -16.17
C LYS A 249 -8.84 -2.92 -16.72
N TRP A 250 -7.92 -3.38 -15.86
CA TRP A 250 -6.58 -3.75 -16.29
C TRP A 250 -6.61 -4.91 -17.29
N SER A 251 -7.36 -5.98 -16.99
CA SER A 251 -7.46 -7.18 -17.83
C SER A 251 -7.98 -6.83 -19.23
N VAL A 252 -9.08 -6.08 -19.31
CA VAL A 252 -9.65 -5.63 -20.59
C VAL A 252 -8.62 -4.81 -21.37
N GLY A 253 -7.93 -3.87 -20.72
CA GLY A 253 -6.90 -3.06 -21.37
C GLY A 253 -5.72 -3.88 -21.88
N TYR A 254 -5.21 -4.80 -21.05
CA TYR A 254 -4.05 -5.63 -21.37
C TYR A 254 -4.31 -6.57 -22.55
N PHE A 255 -5.42 -7.32 -22.51
CA PHE A 255 -5.74 -8.27 -23.57
C PHE A 255 -6.20 -7.59 -24.87
N SER A 256 -6.91 -6.46 -24.78
CA SER A 256 -7.33 -5.71 -25.98
C SER A 256 -6.14 -5.05 -26.69
N ALA A 257 -5.16 -4.54 -25.95
CA ALA A 257 -3.94 -3.95 -26.52
C ALA A 257 -3.06 -5.01 -27.20
N LYS A 258 -3.02 -6.24 -26.67
CA LYS A 258 -2.29 -7.35 -27.28
C LYS A 258 -2.91 -7.74 -28.63
N LYS A 259 -4.25 -7.79 -28.70
CA LYS A 259 -4.97 -8.10 -29.95
C LYS A 259 -4.62 -7.13 -31.09
N LYS A 260 -4.44 -5.83 -30.80
CA LYS A 260 -4.05 -4.80 -31.78
C LYS A 260 -2.61 -4.90 -32.30
N LYS A 261 -1.71 -5.65 -31.64
CA LYS A 261 -0.32 -5.82 -32.07
C LYS A 261 -0.09 -7.08 -32.94
N THR A 262 -1.11 -7.94 -33.04
CA THR A 262 -1.09 -9.21 -33.78
C THR A 262 -1.90 -9.18 -35.08
N VAL A 263 -2.51 -8.04 -35.40
CA VAL A 263 -3.18 -7.75 -36.68
C VAL A 263 -2.34 -6.70 -37.40
#